data_AF-A0A7S2B353-F1
#
_entry.id   AF-A0A7S2B353-F1
#
_cell.length_a   1.000
_cell.length_b   1.000
_cell.length_c   1.000
_cell.angle_alpha   90.00
_cell.angle_beta   90.00
_cell.angle_gamma   90.00
#
_symmetry.space_group_name_H-M   'P 1'
#
loop_
_entity.id
_entity.type
_entity.pdbx_description
1 polymer ?
#
loop_
_entity_poly.entity_id
_entity_poly.type
_entity_poly.pdbx_seq_one_letter_code
_entity_poly.pdbx_strand_id
1 'polypeptide(L)'
;YHFYNKPRGTLHWLEHGKVEGDVIALIDPDNFFLRPLTVWVKNETNLIVTNPVKLEEVPLRVSEGFPVGQFYGLGDQWVRFNRSYICGSPHSPCTTVLPKDAWRYYTVGPPYILHVNDWRRVARSWVEFVPRVYEEYPKLLAEMYAYSMAAAHNNLPHTRVNSHMVSNVDAYGEGWDHVDQMH
;
A
#
# COMPACT_ATOMS: atom_id res chain seq x y z
N TYR A 1 20.29 5.90 -0.40
CA TYR A 1 19.45 4.69 -0.33
C TYR A 1 19.33 4.10 -1.73
N HIS A 2 19.71 2.82 -1.93
CA HIS A 2 19.78 2.19 -3.26
C HIS A 2 18.42 1.79 -3.85
N PHE A 3 17.38 1.60 -3.02
CA PHE A 3 16.05 1.16 -3.46
C PHE A 3 15.04 2.32 -3.57
N TYR A 4 15.53 3.52 -3.87
CA TYR A 4 14.73 4.75 -3.87
C TYR A 4 14.04 5.06 -5.21
N ASN A 5 14.21 4.17 -6.19
CA ASN A 5 13.78 4.40 -7.56
C ASN A 5 12.26 4.41 -7.69
N LYS A 6 11.55 3.56 -6.92
CA LYS A 6 10.10 3.43 -7.00
C LYS A 6 9.36 4.68 -6.50
N PRO A 7 9.63 5.24 -5.30
CA PRO A 7 9.02 6.49 -4.86
C PRO A 7 9.29 7.67 -5.81
N ARG A 8 10.57 7.87 -6.18
CA ARG A 8 10.97 8.98 -7.05
C ARG A 8 10.48 8.83 -8.48
N GLY A 9 10.52 7.62 -9.02
CA GLY A 9 10.01 7.31 -10.36
C GLY A 9 8.52 7.55 -10.44
N THR A 10 7.77 7.14 -9.41
CA THR A 10 6.32 7.40 -9.30
C THR A 10 6.04 8.90 -9.27
N LEU A 11 6.71 9.66 -8.39
CA LEU A 11 6.52 11.10 -8.32
C LEU A 11 6.88 11.79 -9.64
N HIS A 12 8.03 11.44 -10.22
CA HIS A 12 8.48 12.01 -11.49
C HIS A 12 7.46 11.75 -12.62
N TRP A 13 6.95 10.51 -12.74
CA TRP A 13 5.95 10.17 -13.73
C TRP A 13 4.61 10.89 -13.50
N LEU A 14 4.19 11.05 -12.24
CA LEU A 14 2.97 11.81 -11.91
C LEU A 14 3.07 13.31 -12.24
N GLU A 15 4.27 13.88 -12.18
CA GLU A 15 4.52 15.31 -12.40
C GLU A 15 4.81 15.65 -13.87
N HIS A 16 5.43 14.73 -14.62
CA HIS A 16 5.90 14.99 -15.98
C HIS A 16 5.27 14.09 -17.04
N GLY A 17 4.66 12.98 -16.62
CA GLY A 17 4.00 12.04 -17.51
C GLY A 17 2.57 12.45 -17.85
N LYS A 18 2.05 11.86 -18.93
CA LYS A 18 0.62 11.97 -19.26
C LYS A 18 -0.14 10.91 -18.47
N VAL A 19 -0.91 11.33 -17.48
CA VAL A 19 -1.80 10.45 -16.72
C VAL A 19 -3.15 10.37 -17.42
N GLU A 20 -3.51 9.18 -17.89
CA GLU A 20 -4.82 8.88 -18.47
C GLU A 20 -5.64 8.07 -17.44
N GLY A 21 -6.87 8.50 -17.17
CA GLY A 21 -7.73 7.91 -16.15
C GLY A 21 -7.58 8.54 -14.76
N ASP A 22 -8.43 8.08 -13.84
CA ASP A 22 -8.56 8.59 -12.47
C ASP A 22 -7.97 7.65 -11.42
N VAL A 23 -7.68 6.38 -11.78
CA VAL A 23 -7.12 5.35 -10.90
C VAL A 23 -5.82 4.82 -11.49
N ILE A 24 -4.80 4.69 -10.65
CA ILE A 24 -3.48 4.20 -11.04
C ILE A 24 -3.13 3.01 -10.14
N ALA A 25 -2.66 1.93 -10.76
CA ALA A 25 -2.07 0.79 -10.08
C ALA A 25 -0.54 0.86 -10.20
N LEU A 26 0.15 0.85 -9.06
CA LEU A 26 1.60 0.66 -9.02
C LEU A 26 1.89 -0.79 -8.66
N ILE A 27 2.69 -1.45 -9.49
CA ILE A 27 3.02 -2.88 -9.38
C ILE A 27 4.53 -3.10 -9.34
N ASP A 28 4.95 -4.14 -8.61
CA ASP A 28 6.31 -4.65 -8.68
C ASP A 28 6.43 -5.72 -9.80
N PRO A 29 7.61 -5.86 -10.43
CA PRO A 29 7.80 -6.73 -11.60
C PRO A 29 7.84 -8.22 -11.29
N ASP A 30 7.98 -8.60 -10.01
CA ASP A 30 8.01 -9.96 -9.50
C ASP A 30 6.63 -10.49 -9.05
N ASN A 31 5.57 -9.70 -9.27
CA ASN A 31 4.20 -10.13 -8.99
C ASN A 31 3.63 -10.98 -10.13
N PHE A 32 3.08 -12.15 -9.78
CA PHE A 32 2.19 -12.88 -10.69
C PHE A 32 0.73 -12.54 -10.38
N PHE A 33 0.01 -12.02 -11.37
CA PHE A 33 -1.40 -11.65 -11.22
C PHE A 33 -2.27 -12.85 -11.53
N LEU A 34 -3.09 -13.24 -10.55
CA LEU A 34 -4.07 -14.32 -10.74
C LEU A 34 -5.27 -13.88 -11.60
N ARG A 35 -5.42 -12.57 -11.83
CA ARG A 35 -6.57 -11.95 -12.51
C ARG A 35 -6.26 -10.51 -12.93
N PRO A 36 -7.04 -9.92 -13.86
CA PRO A 36 -6.92 -8.51 -14.19
C PRO A 36 -7.11 -7.63 -12.94
N LEU A 37 -6.25 -6.62 -12.77
CA LEU A 37 -6.49 -5.56 -11.80
C LEU A 37 -7.58 -4.64 -12.33
N THR A 38 -8.68 -4.51 -11.59
CA THR A 38 -9.81 -3.67 -11.98
C THR A 38 -10.04 -2.55 -10.98
N VAL A 39 -10.78 -1.52 -11.39
CA VAL A 39 -11.19 -0.44 -10.47
C VAL A 39 -12.33 -0.87 -9.55
N TRP A 40 -13.01 -1.99 -9.84
CA TRP A 40 -14.14 -2.50 -9.07
C TRP A 40 -13.65 -3.53 -8.07
N VAL A 41 -14.12 -3.49 -6.82
CA VAL A 41 -13.58 -4.36 -5.76
C VAL A 41 -14.66 -5.31 -5.23
N LYS A 42 -15.78 -4.77 -4.71
CA LYS A 42 -16.83 -5.55 -4.02
C LYS A 42 -17.57 -6.59 -4.88
N ASN A 43 -17.47 -6.51 -6.21
CA ASN A 43 -18.15 -7.41 -7.14
C ASN A 43 -17.19 -8.37 -7.87
N GLU A 44 -15.93 -8.44 -7.44
CA GLU A 44 -15.00 -9.41 -7.99
C GLU A 44 -15.31 -10.80 -7.43
N THR A 45 -15.57 -11.75 -8.34
CA THR A 45 -16.09 -13.09 -8.02
C THR A 45 -15.19 -13.92 -7.09
N ASN A 46 -13.93 -13.53 -6.92
CA ASN A 46 -12.93 -14.19 -6.07
C ASN A 46 -12.13 -13.15 -5.24
N LEU A 47 -12.81 -12.13 -4.72
CA LEU A 47 -12.21 -11.21 -3.79
C LEU A 47 -11.86 -11.93 -2.49
N ILE A 48 -10.57 -11.99 -2.16
CA ILE A 48 -10.11 -12.52 -0.87
C ILE A 48 -9.77 -11.33 0.01
N VAL A 49 -10.41 -11.29 1.17
CA VAL A 49 -10.00 -10.43 2.27
C VAL A 49 -9.78 -11.28 3.51
N THR A 50 -8.74 -10.94 4.26
CA THR A 50 -8.41 -11.60 5.51
C THR A 50 -8.64 -10.66 6.69
N ASN A 51 -8.86 -11.27 7.85
CA ASN A 51 -9.08 -10.53 9.09
C ASN A 51 -7.98 -9.47 9.34
N PRO A 52 -8.34 -8.30 9.88
CA PRO A 52 -9.66 -7.96 10.39
C PRO A 52 -10.61 -7.33 9.33
N VAL A 53 -10.22 -7.26 8.05
CA VAL A 53 -11.06 -6.68 6.99
C VAL A 53 -12.19 -7.63 6.66
N LYS A 54 -13.42 -7.12 6.60
CA LYS A 54 -14.59 -7.91 6.23
C LYS A 54 -15.11 -7.52 4.85
N LEU A 55 -15.73 -8.47 4.13
CA LEU A 55 -16.23 -8.26 2.77
C LEU A 55 -17.24 -7.11 2.67
N GLU A 56 -18.06 -6.90 3.70
CA GLU A 56 -19.04 -5.82 3.74
C GLU A 56 -18.41 -4.42 3.76
N GLU A 57 -17.18 -4.30 4.28
CA GLU A 57 -16.42 -3.05 4.43
C GLU A 57 -15.64 -2.67 3.15
N VAL A 58 -15.55 -3.59 2.19
CA VAL A 58 -14.86 -3.36 0.92
C VAL A 58 -15.63 -2.32 0.10
N PRO A 59 -14.97 -1.29 -0.44
CA PRO A 59 -15.62 -0.29 -1.29
C PRO A 59 -16.06 -0.92 -2.61
N LEU A 60 -17.11 -0.38 -3.23
CA LEU A 60 -17.54 -0.86 -4.54
C LEU A 60 -16.44 -0.67 -5.61
N ARG A 61 -15.75 0.47 -5.56
CA ARG A 61 -14.75 0.91 -6.53
C ARG A 61 -13.62 1.65 -5.81
N VAL A 62 -12.40 1.55 -6.32
CA VAL A 62 -11.32 2.47 -5.98
C VAL A 62 -11.73 3.89 -6.38
N SER A 63 -11.65 4.82 -5.44
CA SER A 63 -12.00 6.23 -5.63
C SER A 63 -11.19 7.10 -4.68
N GLU A 64 -11.26 8.42 -4.83
CA GLU A 64 -10.49 9.34 -3.98
C GLU A 64 -10.80 9.12 -2.50
N GLY A 65 -9.76 8.91 -1.68
CA GLY A 65 -9.87 8.62 -0.26
C GLY A 65 -10.14 7.14 0.08
N PHE A 66 -10.41 6.29 -0.91
CA PHE A 66 -10.71 4.86 -0.74
C PHE A 66 -9.72 3.99 -1.52
N PRO A 67 -8.46 3.93 -1.08
CA PRO A 67 -7.42 3.17 -1.78
C PRO A 67 -7.49 1.68 -1.44
N VAL A 68 -6.96 0.86 -2.34
CA VAL A 68 -6.87 -0.60 -2.18
C VAL A 68 -5.42 -1.04 -2.32
N GLY A 69 -4.98 -1.98 -1.50
CA GLY A 69 -3.64 -2.53 -1.57
C GLY A 69 -3.61 -4.03 -1.32
N GLN A 70 -2.64 -4.72 -1.91
CA GLN A 70 -2.35 -6.10 -1.56
C GLN A 70 -1.87 -6.17 -0.10
N PHE A 71 -2.40 -7.10 0.68
CA PHE A 71 -1.88 -7.40 2.00
C PHE A 71 -0.48 -8.01 1.87
N TYR A 72 0.50 -7.42 2.58
CA TYR A 72 1.90 -7.85 2.53
C TYR A 72 2.45 -8.22 3.92
N GLY A 73 1.69 -7.99 4.99
CA GLY A 73 2.10 -8.42 6.33
C GLY A 73 3.34 -7.72 6.92
N LEU A 74 3.73 -6.54 6.42
CA LEU A 74 4.81 -5.69 6.99
C LEU A 74 4.67 -5.42 8.50
N GLY A 75 3.44 -5.41 8.97
CA GLY A 75 3.07 -5.22 10.35
C GLY A 75 3.06 -3.78 10.83
N ASP A 76 3.00 -3.62 12.15
CA ASP A 76 2.87 -2.34 12.84
C ASP A 76 4.21 -1.73 13.27
N GLN A 77 5.35 -2.35 12.94
CA GLN A 77 6.67 -1.94 13.43
C GLN A 77 6.94 -0.43 13.26
N TRP A 78 6.49 0.16 12.15
CA TRP A 78 6.69 1.57 11.84
C TRP A 78 6.06 2.52 12.88
N VAL A 79 5.08 2.08 13.67
CA VAL A 79 4.48 2.90 14.75
C VAL A 79 5.46 3.18 15.89
N ARG A 80 6.55 2.40 15.96
CA ARG A 80 7.61 2.51 16.98
C ARG A 80 8.79 3.38 16.52
N PHE A 81 8.83 3.78 15.25
CA PHE A 81 9.84 4.70 14.74
C PHE A 81 9.63 6.13 15.26
N ASN A 82 10.60 7.02 15.05
CA ASN A 82 10.44 8.45 15.36
C ASN A 82 9.51 9.12 14.34
N ARG A 83 8.21 8.88 14.48
CA ARG A 83 7.17 9.34 13.54
C ARG A 83 7.11 10.87 13.41
N SER A 84 7.39 11.60 14.48
CA SER A 84 7.42 13.08 14.44
C SER A 84 8.55 13.59 13.54
N TYR A 85 9.70 12.93 13.57
CA TYR A 85 10.81 13.23 12.65
C TYR A 85 10.48 12.78 11.23
N ILE A 86 10.09 11.52 11.04
CA ILE A 86 9.84 10.95 9.71
C ILE A 86 8.75 11.73 8.99
N CYS A 87 7.62 11.98 9.65
CA CYS A 87 6.50 12.68 9.05
C CYS A 87 6.58 14.22 9.14
N GLY A 88 7.71 14.76 9.59
CA GLY A 88 8.01 16.19 9.62
C GLY A 88 7.25 17.02 10.66
N SER A 89 6.34 16.43 11.44
CA SER A 89 5.58 17.13 12.49
C SER A 89 5.01 16.15 13.52
N PRO A 90 5.03 16.50 14.83
CA PRO A 90 4.34 15.72 15.87
C PRO A 90 2.81 15.71 15.70
N HIS A 91 2.24 16.66 14.95
CA HIS A 91 0.81 16.76 14.67
C HIS A 91 0.40 16.09 13.35
N SER A 92 1.32 15.43 12.66
CA SER A 92 1.02 14.68 11.43
C SER A 92 0.01 13.54 11.73
N PRO A 93 -0.97 13.26 10.86
CA PRO A 93 -1.88 12.12 11.05
C PRO A 93 -1.19 10.76 11.23
N CYS A 94 0.02 10.61 10.69
CA CYS A 94 0.81 9.39 10.86
C CYS A 94 1.20 9.12 12.34
N THR A 95 1.32 10.17 13.17
CA THR A 95 1.80 10.07 14.56
C THR A 95 0.70 9.60 15.51
N THR A 96 -0.56 9.70 15.09
CA THR A 96 -1.74 9.31 15.87
C THR A 96 -2.22 7.90 15.57
N VAL A 97 -1.67 7.23 14.55
CA VAL A 97 -2.08 5.86 14.19
C VAL A 97 -1.73 4.88 15.31
N LEU A 98 -2.71 4.07 15.70
CA LEU A 98 -2.56 3.02 16.69
C LEU A 98 -2.04 1.72 16.03
N PRO A 99 -1.32 0.85 16.76
CA PRO A 99 -0.84 -0.43 16.25
C PRO A 99 -1.90 -1.28 15.52
N LYS A 100 -3.12 -1.35 16.09
CA LYS A 100 -4.24 -2.08 15.48
C LYS A 100 -4.65 -1.50 14.11
N ASP A 101 -4.58 -0.18 13.95
CA ASP A 101 -4.96 0.51 12.72
C ASP A 101 -3.82 0.45 11.69
N ALA A 102 -2.57 0.51 12.16
CA ALA A 102 -1.38 0.21 11.36
C ALA A 102 -1.49 -1.18 10.72
N TRP A 103 -1.78 -2.19 11.52
CA TRP A 103 -2.00 -3.55 11.02
C TRP A 103 -3.23 -3.63 10.11
N ARG A 104 -4.34 -3.00 10.46
CA ARG A 104 -5.59 -3.12 9.70
C ARG A 104 -5.56 -2.42 8.34
N TYR A 105 -4.90 -1.28 8.22
CA TYR A 105 -5.04 -0.40 7.05
C TYR A 105 -3.73 -0.13 6.29
N TYR A 106 -2.57 -0.32 6.92
CA TYR A 106 -1.30 0.19 6.38
C TYR A 106 -0.25 -0.89 6.16
N THR A 107 -0.55 -2.17 6.44
CA THR A 107 0.33 -3.32 6.15
C THR A 107 0.20 -3.82 4.70
N VAL A 108 0.29 -2.89 3.76
CA VAL A 108 0.08 -3.14 2.33
C VAL A 108 1.38 -3.13 1.54
N GLY A 109 1.41 -3.95 0.50
CA GLY A 109 2.43 -3.99 -0.54
C GLY A 109 1.77 -3.75 -1.91
N PRO A 110 2.56 -3.65 -2.98
CA PRO A 110 2.00 -3.61 -4.31
C PRO A 110 1.28 -4.93 -4.66
N PRO A 111 0.22 -4.90 -5.49
CA PRO A 111 -0.31 -3.70 -6.14
C PRO A 111 -0.92 -2.67 -5.20
N TYR A 112 -0.49 -1.41 -5.36
CA TYR A 112 -1.09 -0.25 -4.72
C TYR A 112 -2.03 0.41 -5.73
N ILE A 113 -3.33 0.50 -5.44
CA ILE A 113 -4.34 1.01 -6.37
C ILE A 113 -5.08 2.18 -5.74
N LEU A 114 -4.79 3.39 -6.22
CA LEU A 114 -5.28 4.64 -5.64
C LEU A 114 -5.83 5.55 -6.73
N HIS A 115 -6.70 6.47 -6.34
CA HIS A 115 -7.06 7.60 -7.20
C HIS A 115 -5.85 8.50 -7.46
N VAL A 116 -5.80 9.14 -8.63
CA VAL A 116 -4.66 9.98 -9.06
C VAL A 116 -4.36 11.12 -8.07
N ASN A 117 -5.38 11.72 -7.46
CA ASN A 117 -5.17 12.79 -6.48
C ASN A 117 -4.52 12.25 -5.19
N ASP A 118 -4.87 11.03 -4.78
CA ASP A 118 -4.24 10.36 -3.64
C ASP A 118 -2.79 10.02 -3.95
N TRP A 119 -2.52 9.49 -5.16
CA TRP A 119 -1.17 9.22 -5.62
C TRP A 119 -0.26 10.45 -5.58
N ARG A 120 -0.75 11.61 -6.02
CA ARG A 120 0.04 12.86 -5.97
C ARG A 120 0.41 13.24 -4.54
N ARG A 121 -0.51 13.07 -3.58
CA ARG A 121 -0.27 13.33 -2.16
C ARG A 121 0.72 12.32 -1.56
N VAL A 122 0.48 11.03 -1.79
CA VAL A 122 1.30 9.93 -1.25
C VAL A 122 2.70 9.94 -1.85
N ALA A 123 2.87 10.10 -3.15
CA ALA A 123 4.18 10.05 -3.79
C ALA A 123 5.12 11.15 -3.26
N ARG A 124 4.58 12.34 -2.96
CA ARG A 124 5.36 13.45 -2.37
C ARG A 124 5.86 13.12 -0.97
N SER A 125 4.97 12.73 -0.06
CA SER A 125 5.37 12.36 1.30
C SER A 125 6.20 11.08 1.33
N TRP A 126 5.94 10.13 0.43
CA TRP A 126 6.71 8.88 0.32
C TRP A 126 8.16 9.15 -0.05
N VAL A 127 8.41 9.98 -1.06
CA VAL A 127 9.76 10.45 -1.39
C VAL A 127 10.37 11.10 -0.15
N GLU A 128 9.71 12.06 0.49
CA GLU A 128 10.27 12.72 1.68
C GLU A 128 10.60 11.75 2.83
N PHE A 129 9.79 10.71 3.05
CA PHE A 129 9.88 9.86 4.24
C PHE A 129 10.90 8.73 4.11
N VAL A 130 11.10 8.17 2.92
CA VAL A 130 12.03 7.03 2.72
C VAL A 130 13.43 7.28 3.29
N PRO A 131 14.13 8.41 3.05
CA PRO A 131 15.45 8.62 3.63
C PRO A 131 15.41 8.63 5.16
N ARG A 132 14.38 9.24 5.77
CA ARG A 132 14.22 9.30 7.24
C ARG A 132 13.90 7.95 7.84
N VAL A 133 13.07 7.13 7.17
CA VAL A 133 12.81 5.75 7.59
C VAL A 133 14.08 4.91 7.46
N TYR A 134 14.87 5.09 6.40
CA TYR A 134 16.11 4.34 6.19
C TYR A 134 17.17 4.63 7.25
N GLU A 135 17.20 5.84 7.81
CA GLU A 135 18.07 6.19 8.94
C GLU A 135 17.77 5.33 10.19
N GLU A 136 16.50 5.00 10.44
CA GLU A 136 16.11 4.12 11.55
C GLU A 136 16.09 2.63 11.18
N TYR A 137 15.81 2.31 9.92
CA TYR A 137 15.67 0.95 9.42
C TYR A 137 16.46 0.78 8.11
N PRO A 138 17.79 0.55 8.16
CA PRO A 138 18.65 0.54 6.98
C PRO A 138 18.56 -0.77 6.18
N LYS A 139 17.36 -1.31 5.96
CA LYS A 139 17.10 -2.57 5.25
C LYS A 139 16.19 -2.36 4.04
N LEU A 140 15.97 -3.43 3.28
CA LEU A 140 15.19 -3.40 2.03
C LEU A 140 13.77 -2.86 2.23
N LEU A 141 13.07 -3.25 3.30
CA LEU A 141 11.67 -2.88 3.57
C LEU A 141 11.48 -1.43 4.05
N ALA A 142 12.55 -0.63 4.17
CA ALA A 142 12.44 0.78 4.57
C ALA A 142 11.49 1.57 3.66
N GLU A 143 11.53 1.29 2.36
CA GLU A 143 10.68 1.95 1.38
C GLU A 143 9.19 1.62 1.57
N MET A 144 8.88 0.37 1.89
CA MET A 144 7.51 -0.06 2.12
C MET A 144 6.96 0.48 3.44
N TYR A 145 7.78 0.53 4.50
CA TYR A 145 7.39 1.23 5.73
C TYR A 145 7.17 2.72 5.49
N ALA A 146 8.01 3.36 4.69
CA ALA A 146 7.81 4.75 4.31
C ALA A 146 6.51 4.96 3.51
N TYR A 147 6.11 4.00 2.66
CA TYR A 147 4.81 4.03 1.99
C TYR A 147 3.67 3.97 3.00
N SER A 148 3.69 3.02 3.93
CA SER A 148 2.68 2.89 5.00
C SER A 148 2.54 4.20 5.80
N MET A 149 3.67 4.83 6.14
CA MET A 149 3.71 6.10 6.85
C MET A 149 3.21 7.28 5.99
N ALA A 150 3.52 7.29 4.70
CA ALA A 150 3.04 8.28 3.74
C ALA A 150 1.52 8.19 3.52
N ALA A 151 0.98 6.98 3.42
CA ALA A 151 -0.47 6.76 3.36
C ALA A 151 -1.15 7.21 4.65
N ALA A 152 -0.60 6.84 5.81
CA ALA A 152 -1.11 7.27 7.11
C ALA A 152 -1.08 8.79 7.28
N HIS A 153 0.01 9.45 6.88
CA HIS A 153 0.14 10.91 6.89
C HIS A 153 -0.95 11.61 6.08
N ASN A 154 -1.36 11.00 4.97
CA ASN A 154 -2.38 11.54 4.07
C ASN A 154 -3.82 11.08 4.42
N ASN A 155 -4.03 10.40 5.55
CA ASN A 155 -5.33 9.81 5.95
C ASN A 155 -5.92 8.90 4.87
N LEU A 156 -5.09 7.99 4.34
CA LEU A 156 -5.47 7.04 3.29
C LEU A 156 -5.46 5.60 3.81
N PRO A 157 -6.44 5.22 4.66
CA PRO A 157 -6.55 3.85 5.14
C PRO A 157 -6.90 2.93 3.97
N HIS A 158 -6.04 1.96 3.67
CA HIS A 158 -6.32 1.06 2.56
C HIS A 158 -7.31 -0.02 2.95
N THR A 159 -8.22 -0.35 2.02
CA THR A 159 -8.83 -1.67 2.01
C THR A 159 -7.76 -2.66 1.57
N ARG A 160 -7.41 -3.58 2.46
CA ARG A 160 -6.44 -4.64 2.16
C ARG A 160 -7.16 -5.79 1.49
N VAL A 161 -6.61 -6.27 0.39
CA VAL A 161 -7.06 -7.46 -0.32
C VAL A 161 -5.91 -8.44 -0.42
N ASN A 162 -6.22 -9.73 -0.52
CA ASN A 162 -5.23 -10.80 -0.56
C ASN A 162 -5.11 -11.44 -1.95
N SER A 163 -6.02 -11.10 -2.88
CA SER A 163 -6.16 -11.78 -4.17
C SER A 163 -5.63 -11.00 -5.38
N HIS A 164 -4.85 -9.94 -5.21
CA HIS A 164 -4.27 -9.23 -6.36
C HIS A 164 -3.05 -9.93 -6.92
N MET A 165 -2.19 -10.49 -6.08
CA MET A 165 -0.99 -11.18 -6.52
C MET A 165 -0.64 -12.38 -5.64
N VAL A 166 0.24 -13.20 -6.19
CA VAL A 166 1.06 -14.17 -5.45
C VAL A 166 2.54 -13.88 -5.77
N SER A 167 3.41 -14.08 -4.80
CA SER A 167 4.85 -13.79 -4.91
C SER A 167 5.73 -14.80 -4.18
N ASN A 168 5.25 -15.39 -3.07
CA ASN A 168 6.00 -16.34 -2.27
C ASN A 168 5.09 -17.43 -1.71
N VAL A 169 5.38 -18.70 -2.02
CA VAL A 169 4.57 -19.86 -1.62
C VAL A 169 4.42 -20.02 -0.09
N ASP A 170 5.34 -19.48 0.69
CA ASP A 170 5.30 -19.51 2.15
C ASP A 170 4.63 -18.25 2.76
N ALA A 171 4.15 -17.31 1.93
CA ALA A 171 3.58 -16.06 2.41
C ALA A 171 2.15 -16.22 2.93
N TYR A 172 1.91 -15.73 4.14
CA TYR A 172 0.57 -15.61 4.69
C TYR A 172 -0.21 -14.48 4.01
N GLY A 173 -1.42 -14.78 3.55
CA GLY A 173 -2.33 -13.78 2.99
C GLY A 173 -2.07 -13.43 1.53
N GLU A 174 -1.48 -14.34 0.77
CA GLU A 174 -1.54 -14.33 -0.70
C GLU A 174 -2.62 -15.30 -1.20
N GLY A 175 -2.98 -15.22 -2.48
CA GLY A 175 -4.04 -16.04 -3.07
C GLY A 175 -3.73 -17.54 -3.25
N TRP A 176 -2.73 -18.11 -2.56
CA TRP A 176 -2.31 -19.51 -2.72
C TRP A 176 -3.43 -20.52 -2.45
N ASP A 177 -4.26 -20.28 -1.43
CA ASP A 177 -5.43 -21.12 -1.15
C ASP A 177 -6.37 -21.25 -2.37
N HIS A 178 -6.44 -20.24 -3.24
CA HIS A 178 -7.24 -20.31 -4.47
C HIS A 178 -6.52 -21.03 -5.59
N VAL A 179 -5.20 -20.89 -5.69
CA VAL A 179 -4.37 -21.62 -6.66
C VAL A 179 -4.46 -23.13 -6.38
N ASP A 180 -4.34 -23.52 -5.11
CA ASP A 180 -4.40 -24.91 -4.66
C ASP A 180 -5.80 -25.54 -4.86
N GLN A 181 -6.85 -24.73 -5.00
CA GLN A 181 -8.21 -25.17 -5.29
C GLN A 181 -8.53 -25.29 -6.79
N MET A 182 -7.61 -24.93 -7.70
CA MET A 182 -7.79 -25.07 -9.15
C MET A 182 -7.57 -26.51 -9.67
N HIS A 183 -7.54 -27.51 -8.78
CA HIS A 183 -7.42 -28.93 -9.09
C HIS A 183 -8.76 -29.60 -9.40
#